data_AF-A0A6A3NUS1-F1
#
_entry.id   AF-A0A6A3NUS1-F1
#
_cell.length_a   1.000
_cell.length_b   1.000
_cell.length_c   1.000
_cell.angle_alpha   90.00
_cell.angle_beta   90.00
_cell.angle_gamma   90.00
#
_symmetry.space_group_name_H-M   'P 1'
#
loop_
_entity.id
_entity.type
_entity.pdbx_description
1 polymer ?
#
loop_
_entity_poly.entity_id
_entity_poly.type
_entity_poly.pdbx_seq_one_letter_code
_entity_poly.pdbx_strand_id
1 'polypeptide(L)' 'MIVFFRAFIALGFVVNILRDCFSMNSLDGTQSKNNKYRGVILTLIGRDGNGNNITVAFAVVHSENMQCFLALCCRW' A
#
# COMPACT_ATOMS: atom_id res chain seq x y z
N MET A 1 -19.90 -15.32 -10.34
CA MET A 1 -19.60 -14.58 -9.09
C MET A 1 -18.36 -13.74 -9.35
N ILE A 2 -18.46 -12.41 -9.35
CA ILE A 2 -17.30 -11.54 -9.55
C ILE A 2 -16.53 -11.50 -8.23
N VAL A 3 -15.38 -12.16 -8.20
CA VAL A 3 -14.47 -12.11 -7.05
C VAL A 3 -13.51 -10.96 -7.28
N PHE A 4 -13.53 -9.96 -6.41
CA PHE A 4 -12.54 -8.89 -6.44
C PHE A 4 -11.16 -9.49 -6.17
N PHE A 5 -10.24 -9.35 -7.13
CA PHE A 5 -8.95 -10.05 -7.09
C PHE A 5 -7.90 -9.23 -6.33
N ARG A 6 -7.61 -8.02 -6.79
CA ARG A 6 -6.77 -7.01 -6.13
C ARG A 6 -6.83 -5.68 -6.88
N ALA A 7 -6.64 -4.57 -6.17
CA ALA A 7 -6.38 -3.27 -6.78
C ALA A 7 -5.19 -2.60 -6.07
N PHE A 8 -4.38 -1.86 -6.83
CA PHE A 8 -3.24 -1.11 -6.32
C PHE A 8 -3.35 0.33 -6.81
N ILE A 9 -3.17 1.28 -5.91
CA ILE A 9 -3.16 2.71 -6.22
C ILE A 9 -1.94 3.32 -5.55
N ALA A 10 -1.13 4.05 -6.32
CA ALA A 10 -0.05 4.86 -5.80
C ALA A 10 -0.27 6.33 -6.09
N LEU A 11 0.20 7.16 -5.16
CA LEU A 11 0.23 8.60 -5.30
C LEU A 11 1.52 8.98 -6.02
N GLY A 12 1.47 9.07 -7.35
CA GLY A 12 2.66 9.26 -8.20
C GLY A 12 3.53 10.47 -7.82
N PHE A 13 2.93 11.55 -7.33
CA PHE A 13 3.66 12.70 -6.80
C PHE A 13 4.50 12.34 -5.57
N VAL A 14 3.92 11.58 -4.63
CA VAL A 14 4.61 11.12 -3.41
C VAL A 14 5.71 10.11 -3.75
N VAL A 15 5.44 9.21 -4.70
CA VAL A 15 6.45 8.25 -5.20
C VAL A 15 7.66 8.99 -5.76
N ASN A 16 7.45 10.03 -6.57
CA ASN A 16 8.55 10.82 -7.14
C ASN A 16 9.37 11.52 -6.06
N ILE A 17 8.74 12.14 -5.06
CA ILE A 17 9.47 12.82 -3.96
C ILE A 17 10.25 11.81 -3.10
N LEU A 18 9.69 10.64 -2.84
CA LEU A 18 10.35 9.60 -2.05
C LEU A 18 11.52 8.93 -2.78
N ARG A 19 11.63 9.03 -4.11
CA ARG A 19 12.83 8.59 -4.83
C ARG A 19 14.06 9.42 -4.46
N ASP A 20 13.85 10.69 -4.15
CA ASP A 20 14.91 11.64 -3.80
C ASP A 20 15.14 11.74 -2.27
N CYS A 21 14.29 11.11 -1.46
CA CYS A 21 14.35 11.12 0.00
C CYS A 21 14.71 9.72 0.57
N PHE A 22 15.27 9.66 1.79
CA PHE A 22 15.59 8.40 2.45
C PHE A 22 14.32 7.57 2.70
N SER A 23 14.21 6.43 2.01
CA SER A 23 13.06 5.52 1.99
C SER A 23 12.94 4.72 3.30
N MET A 24 12.50 5.34 4.39
CA MET A 24 11.91 4.59 5.50
C MET A 24 10.44 4.31 5.18
N ASN A 25 10.19 3.11 4.65
CA ASN A 25 8.84 2.65 4.33
C ASN A 25 8.36 1.66 5.40
N SER A 26 7.15 1.90 5.90
CA SER A 26 6.40 1.01 6.76
C SER A 26 5.17 0.50 6.02
N LEU A 27 4.74 -0.72 6.33
CA LEU A 27 3.55 -1.34 5.78
C LEU A 27 2.57 -1.61 6.92
N ASP A 28 1.31 -1.29 6.68
CA ASP A 28 0.22 -1.60 7.61
C ASP A 28 -0.92 -2.31 6.89
N GLY A 29 -1.53 -3.28 7.56
CA GLY A 29 -2.58 -4.14 7.02
C GLY A 29 -3.87 -4.00 7.83
N THR A 30 -4.92 -3.46 7.22
CA THR A 30 -6.23 -3.33 7.87
C THR A 30 -7.24 -4.28 7.25
N GLN A 31 -7.80 -5.19 8.06
CA GLN A 31 -8.83 -6.12 7.60
C GLN A 31 -10.17 -5.40 7.38
N SER A 32 -10.83 -5.71 6.26
CA SER A 32 -12.16 -5.18 5.98
C SER A 32 -13.21 -5.86 6.87
N LYS A 33 -14.04 -5.07 7.54
CA LYS A 33 -15.20 -5.55 8.32
C LYS A 33 -16.41 -5.89 7.44
N ASN A 34 -16.31 -5.74 6.12
CA ASN A 34 -17.44 -5.96 5.23
C ASN A 34 -17.66 -7.46 4.99
N ASN A 35 -18.87 -7.96 5.31
CA ASN A 35 -19.24 -9.35 5.05
C ASN A 35 -19.22 -9.73 3.56
N LYS A 36 -19.31 -8.76 2.64
CA LYS A 36 -19.24 -8.99 1.20
C LYS A 36 -17.81 -9.12 0.66
N TYR A 37 -16.83 -8.58 1.38
CA TYR A 37 -15.42 -8.63 0.98
C TYR A 37 -14.53 -8.69 2.22
N ARG A 38 -14.07 -9.89 2.56
CA ARG A 38 -13.20 -10.17 3.71
C ARG A 38 -11.72 -10.04 3.35
N GLY A 39 -11.37 -9.01 2.58
CA GLY A 39 -9.98 -8.76 2.20
C GLY A 39 -9.26 -7.83 3.19
N VAL A 40 -8.02 -7.52 2.85
CA VAL A 40 -7.13 -6.62 3.60
C VAL A 40 -6.80 -5.39 2.74
N ILE A 41 -6.79 -4.23 3.37
CA ILE A 41 -6.26 -2.99 2.80
C ILE A 41 -4.83 -2.86 3.31
N LEU A 42 -3.86 -2.96 2.41
CA LEU A 42 -2.46 -2.69 2.68
C LEU A 42 -2.19 -1.21 2.43
N THR A 43 -1.49 -0.56 3.34
CA THR A 43 -1.07 0.83 3.22
C THR A 43 0.46 0.88 3.27
N LEU A 44 1.06 1.43 2.23
CA LEU A 44 2.48 1.77 2.19
C LEU A 44 2.64 3.20 2.71
N ILE A 45 3.41 3.33 3.77
CA ILE A 45 3.66 4.58 4.47
C ILE A 45 5.15 4.89 4.31
N GLY A 46 5.48 6.05 3.77
CA GLY A 46 6.84 6.58 3.70
C GLY A 46 7.04 7.67 4.77
N ARG A 47 8.24 8.22 4.82
CA ARG A 47 8.52 9.45 5.58
C ARG A 47 8.98 10.57 4.66
N ASP A 48 8.47 11.78 4.89
CA ASP A 48 8.96 12.97 4.20
C ASP A 48 10.31 13.45 4.78
N GLY A 49 10.90 14.47 4.16
CA GLY A 49 12.15 15.10 4.64
C GLY A 49 12.05 15.75 6.02
N ASN A 50 10.84 15.95 6.54
CA ASN A 50 10.57 16.47 7.88
C ASN A 50 10.31 15.34 8.91
N GLY A 51 10.38 14.07 8.48
CA GLY A 51 10.14 12.91 9.34
C GLY A 51 8.66 12.58 9.57
N ASN A 52 7.73 13.25 8.88
CA ASN A 52 6.30 12.95 8.97
C ASN A 52 5.97 11.70 8.15
N ASN A 53 5.04 10.89 8.68
CA ASN A 53 4.51 9.75 7.95
C ASN A 53 3.58 10.24 6.82
N ILE A 54 3.84 9.79 5.60
CA ILE A 54 3.04 10.09 4.42
C ILE A 54 2.56 8.80 3.77
N THR A 55 1.31 8.76 3.33
CA THR A 55 0.80 7.62 2.57
C THR A 55 1.35 7.67 1.14
N VAL A 56 1.93 6.56 0.68
CA VAL A 56 2.55 6.44 -0.65
C VAL A 56 1.63 5.71 -1.61
N ALA A 57 1.10 4.58 -1.15
CA ALA A 57 0.27 3.71 -1.94
C ALA A 57 -0.65 2.88 -1.04
N PHE A 58 -1.74 2.39 -1.61
CA PHE A 58 -2.64 1.45 -0.96
C PHE A 58 -3.00 0.32 -1.91
N ALA A 59 -3.18 -0.87 -1.35
CA ALA A 59 -3.64 -2.04 -2.09
C ALA A 59 -4.85 -2.64 -1.38
N VAL A 60 -5.86 -3.02 -2.15
CA VAL A 60 -6.95 -3.86 -1.67
C VAL A 60 -6.67 -5.26 -2.18
N VAL A 61 -6.44 -6.20 -1.27
CA VAL A 61 -6.05 -7.58 -1.59
C VAL A 61 -6.90 -8.57 -0.80
N HIS A 62 -7.01 -9.79 -1.28
CA HIS A 62 -7.84 -10.80 -0.61
C HIS A 62 -7.22 -11.26 0.73
N SER A 63 -5.89 -11.21 0.86
CA SER A 63 -5.16 -11.60 2.06
C SER A 63 -3.78 -10.92 2.12
N GLU A 64 -3.22 -10.77 3.32
CA GLU A 64 -1.83 -10.37 3.54
C GLU A 64 -0.89 -11.47 3.06
N ASN A 65 -0.20 -11.24 1.95
CA ASN A 65 0.74 -12.20 1.38
C ASN A 65 1.99 -11.48 0.88
N MET A 66 3.15 -12.16 0.95
CA MET A 66 4.46 -11.63 0.54
C MET A 66 4.46 -11.08 -0.88
N GLN A 67 3.72 -11.73 -1.79
CA GLN A 67 3.57 -11.28 -3.17
C GLN A 67 2.80 -9.96 -3.30
N CYS A 68 1.80 -9.73 -2.44
CA CYS A 68 1.06 -8.48 -2.41
C CYS A 68 1.92 -7.33 -1.88
N PHE A 69 2.78 -7.62 -0.90
CA PHE A 69 3.76 -6.66 -0.38
C PHE A 69 4.83 -6.30 -1.41
N LEU A 70 5.41 -7.30 -2.09
CA LEU A 70 6.36 -7.08 -3.18
C LEU A 70 5.73 -6.26 -4.31
N ALA A 71 4.48 -6.55 -4.68
CA ALA A 71 3.76 -5.79 -5.69
C ALA A 71 3.46 -4.35 -5.26
N LEU A 72 3.25 -4.08 -3.98
CA LEU A 72 3.02 -2.74 -3.45
C LEU A 72 4.33 -1.96 -3.22
N CYS A 73 5.44 -2.63 -2.95
CA CYS A 73 6.72 -1.97 -2.66
C CYS A 73 7.58 -1.77 -3.91
N CYS A 74 7.64 -2.75 -4.81
CA CYS A 74 8.65 -2.81 -5.89
C CYS A 74 8.11 -2.45 -7.28
N ARG A 75 6.86 -2.01 -7.42
CA ARG A 75 6.16 -1.96 -8.71
C ARG A 75 5.78 -0.54 -9.17
N TRP A 76 6.58 0.46 -8.81
CA TRP A 76 6.34 1.89 -9.07
C TRP A 76 7.54 2.64 -9.64
#